data_AF-A0ABD3PYD6-F1
#
_entry.id   AF-A0ABD3PYD6-F1
#
_cell.length_a   1.000
_cell.length_b   1.000
_cell.length_c   1.000
_cell.angle_alpha   90.00
_cell.angle_beta   90.00
_cell.angle_gamma   90.00
#
_symmetry.space_group_name_H-M   'P 1'
#
loop_
_entity.id
_entity.type
_entity.pdbx_description
1 polymer ?
#
loop_
_entity_poly.entity_id
_entity_poly.type
_entity_poly.pdbx_seq_one_letter_code
_entity_poly.pdbx_strand_id
1 'polypeptide(L)'
;TREQAPPTLTSPILLRPSGAATPPPPGWGGGRRPPGAHPPSLPACCGGGAANNQPPPTTPATVVSASMISAVPFFILAISSSSSSRMSASLSAGRGSGSSAWPTMLRPSSDHCIEYCDSISNHDKSSAAAAIRSVPAVMNYVSSETTEISARRDVGGSDSTLIGAIWEPTVIRVANARLGKRGDTENKLTLDRNGFELVSKTDQDPAVKMIKQLDFLDQDQIIKNYYPVCEQIVSDAIQSQKAADSSPPIAAVFAFDHNIQNPAGIVHADYTRTSAPKRLDDLSKPPKLNDVLRDKLLAENRNSLLDPQMVQEALGGKRRFAFVNVWRNLDAENPVKDCPLACVDASTSTMRDLRVFKIHYVDRVGENYFVCPSSTKSGHNNQHDWYYYPEMTMSEALLLKQWDSLGGIAHGSEADDEDDSRPSTFTIHSALIDPSCPPNAPTRVSIEVRCVVVWETD
;
A
#
# COMPACT_ATOMS: atom_id res chain seq x y z
N THR A 1 -26.01 3.59 -63.11
CA THR A 1 -24.78 4.39 -63.32
C THR A 1 -24.15 4.64 -61.97
N ARG A 2 -23.01 4.10 -61.55
CA ARG A 2 -21.93 3.24 -62.07
C ARG A 2 -21.19 2.84 -60.75
N GLU A 3 -21.13 1.56 -60.36
CA GLU A 3 -19.92 0.71 -60.44
C GLU A 3 -18.69 1.36 -59.74
N GLN A 4 -18.07 0.82 -58.68
CA GLN A 4 -17.31 -0.44 -58.66
C GLN A 4 -17.01 -0.95 -57.22
N ALA A 5 -16.85 -2.27 -57.13
CA ALA A 5 -16.48 -3.09 -55.97
C ALA A 5 -14.93 -3.25 -55.83
N PRO A 6 -14.41 -3.89 -54.76
CA PRO A 6 -13.01 -3.85 -54.31
C PRO A 6 -12.17 -5.04 -54.82
N PRO A 7 -10.84 -5.08 -54.57
CA PRO A 7 -10.08 -6.31 -54.68
C PRO A 7 -9.80 -6.97 -53.31
N THR A 8 -10.12 -8.26 -53.25
CA THR A 8 -9.70 -9.29 -52.30
C THR A 8 -8.42 -10.02 -52.79
N LEU A 9 -7.90 -10.92 -51.94
CA LEU A 9 -6.83 -11.94 -52.10
C LEU A 9 -5.51 -11.53 -51.40
N THR A 10 -4.82 -12.29 -50.55
CA THR A 10 -4.85 -13.72 -50.14
C THR A 10 -3.80 -13.90 -49.02
N SER A 11 -4.11 -14.61 -47.94
CA SER A 11 -3.12 -15.30 -47.07
C SER A 11 -2.87 -16.73 -47.64
N PRO A 12 -1.98 -17.61 -47.11
CA PRO A 12 -0.97 -17.50 -46.04
C PRO A 12 0.43 -18.04 -46.42
N ILE A 13 1.49 -17.79 -45.62
CA ILE A 13 2.74 -18.58 -45.69
C ILE A 13 3.03 -19.22 -44.33
N LEU A 14 2.90 -20.55 -44.33
CA LEU A 14 3.42 -21.51 -43.36
C LEU A 14 4.93 -21.67 -43.57
N LEU A 15 5.74 -21.52 -42.52
CA LEU A 15 7.09 -22.11 -42.45
C LEU A 15 7.40 -22.60 -41.02
N ARG A 16 7.50 -23.93 -40.89
CA ARG A 16 8.29 -24.71 -39.91
C ARG A 16 8.73 -25.98 -40.66
N PRO A 17 9.75 -26.75 -40.21
CA PRO A 17 10.89 -26.46 -39.34
C PRO A 17 12.23 -26.85 -40.01
N SER A 18 13.38 -26.44 -39.47
CA SER A 18 14.64 -27.15 -39.71
C SER A 18 15.38 -27.35 -38.40
N GLY A 19 15.81 -28.60 -38.18
CA GLY A 19 16.57 -29.02 -37.03
C GLY A 19 18.07 -28.94 -37.29
N ALA A 20 18.83 -28.73 -36.22
CA ALA A 20 20.20 -29.19 -36.10
C ALA A 20 20.53 -29.28 -34.60
N ALA A 21 20.80 -30.51 -34.18
CA ALA A 21 21.26 -30.87 -32.85
C ALA A 21 22.77 -30.58 -32.71
N THR A 22 23.20 -30.21 -31.51
CA THR A 22 24.60 -30.36 -31.04
C THR A 22 24.63 -30.40 -29.49
N PRO A 23 25.65 -31.04 -28.88
CA PRO A 23 25.49 -32.06 -27.84
C PRO A 23 25.80 -31.60 -26.40
N PRO A 24 25.53 -32.43 -25.37
CA PRO A 24 25.91 -32.14 -23.99
C PRO A 24 27.39 -32.50 -23.71
N PRO A 25 28.02 -31.89 -22.69
CA PRO A 25 29.37 -32.26 -22.27
C PRO A 25 29.38 -33.58 -21.46
N PRO A 26 30.52 -34.27 -21.40
CA PRO A 26 30.58 -35.69 -21.07
C PRO A 26 30.54 -35.96 -19.57
N GLY A 27 29.82 -37.02 -19.20
CA GLY A 27 29.97 -37.69 -17.92
C GLY A 27 31.26 -38.52 -17.89
N TRP A 28 31.97 -38.46 -16.77
CA TRP A 28 32.93 -39.47 -16.37
C TRP A 28 32.24 -40.44 -15.40
N GLY A 29 32.27 -41.72 -15.76
CA GLY A 29 31.69 -42.80 -14.98
C GLY A 29 32.65 -43.37 -13.94
N GLY A 30 32.03 -43.97 -12.91
CA GLY A 30 32.42 -45.28 -12.39
C GLY A 30 33.42 -45.33 -11.23
N GLY A 31 32.95 -45.76 -10.06
CA GLY A 31 33.84 -46.21 -8.98
C GLY A 31 33.18 -46.51 -7.63
N ARG A 32 32.47 -47.63 -7.54
CA ARG A 32 32.30 -48.57 -6.39
C ARG A 32 32.44 -48.06 -4.92
N ARG A 33 31.38 -48.31 -4.11
CA ARG A 33 31.38 -48.58 -2.64
C ARG A 33 32.21 -49.86 -2.31
N PRO A 34 32.55 -50.25 -1.03
CA PRO A 34 31.92 -49.99 0.29
C PRO A 34 32.95 -49.87 1.49
N PRO A 35 32.65 -50.23 2.77
CA PRO A 35 31.68 -49.71 3.76
C PRO A 35 32.31 -49.31 5.14
N GLY A 36 31.51 -48.66 6.00
CA GLY A 36 31.49 -48.91 7.46
C GLY A 36 32.17 -47.89 8.40
N ALA A 37 31.38 -47.27 9.29
CA ALA A 37 31.57 -47.25 10.76
C ALA A 37 30.68 -46.19 11.45
N HIS A 38 30.12 -46.58 12.59
CA HIS A 38 29.20 -45.87 13.49
C HIS A 38 29.86 -44.70 14.27
N PRO A 39 29.07 -43.83 14.95
CA PRO A 39 29.52 -42.58 15.55
C PRO A 39 29.96 -42.76 17.03
N PRO A 40 30.64 -41.77 17.64
CA PRO A 40 30.77 -41.74 19.09
C PRO A 40 29.80 -40.76 19.75
N SER A 41 29.30 -41.28 20.87
CA SER A 41 28.46 -40.76 21.93
C SER A 41 29.04 -39.60 22.75
N LEU A 42 28.11 -38.89 23.39
CA LEU A 42 28.22 -38.03 24.58
C LEU A 42 29.10 -38.59 25.71
N PRO A 43 29.41 -37.74 26.71
CA PRO A 43 29.22 -38.14 28.09
C PRO A 43 28.24 -37.21 28.83
N ALA A 44 27.36 -37.84 29.61
CA ALA A 44 26.59 -37.26 30.69
C ALA A 44 27.34 -37.40 32.02
N CYS A 45 27.04 -36.53 32.99
CA CYS A 45 27.02 -36.72 34.46
C CYS A 45 26.98 -35.34 35.12
N CYS A 46 26.37 -35.04 36.28
CA CYS A 46 25.36 -35.64 37.15
C CYS A 46 25.21 -34.66 38.36
N GLY A 47 24.01 -34.54 38.93
CA GLY A 47 23.74 -33.99 40.29
C GLY A 47 23.71 -32.46 40.39
N GLY A 48 22.75 -31.79 41.01
CA GLY A 48 21.83 -32.18 42.08
C GLY A 48 22.08 -31.29 43.30
N GLY A 49 21.05 -30.62 43.83
CA GLY A 49 21.08 -30.06 45.19
C GLY A 49 20.72 -28.57 45.33
N ALA A 50 19.61 -28.34 46.01
CA ALA A 50 19.07 -27.04 46.41
C ALA A 50 19.82 -26.40 47.60
N ALA A 51 19.76 -25.06 47.73
CA ALA A 51 19.25 -24.34 48.92
C ALA A 51 19.48 -22.82 48.86
N ASN A 52 18.38 -22.09 49.15
CA ASN A 52 18.23 -20.75 49.75
C ASN A 52 19.46 -19.86 49.99
N ASN A 53 19.36 -18.61 49.50
CA ASN A 53 19.42 -17.41 50.37
C ASN A 53 18.88 -16.17 49.62
N GLN A 54 17.92 -15.47 50.24
CA GLN A 54 17.44 -14.15 49.81
C GLN A 54 18.37 -13.01 50.25
N PRO A 55 18.35 -11.88 49.52
CA PRO A 55 18.25 -10.55 50.13
C PRO A 55 17.14 -9.66 49.47
N PRO A 56 16.82 -8.47 50.04
CA PRO A 56 15.46 -7.87 50.04
C PRO A 56 15.22 -6.85 48.90
N PRO A 57 14.02 -6.22 48.80
CA PRO A 57 13.41 -5.85 47.53
C PRO A 57 13.76 -4.45 47.05
N THR A 58 13.92 -4.31 45.74
CA THR A 58 13.84 -3.03 45.02
C THR A 58 12.78 -3.13 43.93
N THR A 59 11.89 -2.15 43.93
CA THR A 59 10.78 -1.86 43.02
C THR A 59 11.07 -2.17 41.55
N PRO A 60 10.17 -2.87 40.81
CA PRO A 60 10.39 -3.09 39.38
C PRO A 60 9.90 -1.87 38.58
N ALA A 61 10.85 -1.19 37.93
CA ALA A 61 10.58 -0.44 36.73
C ALA A 61 10.31 -1.45 35.60
N THR A 62 9.13 -1.40 35.01
CA THR A 62 8.71 -2.28 33.91
C THR A 62 9.52 -1.92 32.66
N VAL A 63 10.64 -2.62 32.46
CA VAL A 63 11.32 -2.69 31.16
C VAL A 63 10.67 -3.84 30.40
N VAL A 64 9.77 -3.51 29.48
CA VAL A 64 9.24 -4.49 28.52
C VAL A 64 10.35 -4.80 27.52
N SER A 65 11.03 -5.92 27.75
CA SER A 65 11.91 -6.55 26.75
C SER A 65 11.03 -7.10 25.63
N ALA A 66 10.97 -6.40 24.50
CA ALA A 66 10.35 -6.88 23.28
C ALA A 66 11.09 -8.14 22.80
N SER A 67 10.50 -9.30 23.09
CA SER A 67 10.93 -10.56 22.48
C SER A 67 10.41 -10.59 21.05
N MET A 68 11.33 -10.68 20.09
CA MET A 68 11.04 -10.81 18.66
C MET A 68 10.20 -12.06 18.40
N ILE A 69 8.97 -11.86 17.93
CA ILE A 69 8.18 -12.88 17.26
C ILE A 69 8.34 -12.64 15.76
N SER A 70 9.08 -13.55 15.13
CA SER A 70 9.28 -13.60 13.68
C SER A 70 8.04 -14.20 13.02
N ALA A 71 7.09 -13.35 12.64
CA ALA A 71 6.13 -13.64 11.58
C ALA A 71 6.30 -12.53 10.54
N VAL A 72 6.75 -12.88 9.33
CA VAL A 72 7.07 -11.93 8.27
C VAL A 72 5.86 -11.85 7.34
N PRO A 73 4.96 -10.86 7.44
CA PRO A 73 3.96 -10.61 6.40
C PRO A 73 4.63 -10.06 5.14
N PHE A 74 3.93 -10.15 4.00
CA PHE A 74 4.33 -9.51 2.75
C PHE A 74 4.31 -7.99 2.88
N PHE A 75 5.41 -7.41 3.36
CA PHE A 75 5.54 -5.97 3.52
C PHE A 75 5.56 -5.24 2.16
N ILE A 76 4.69 -4.26 1.98
CA ILE A 76 5.02 -3.08 1.17
C ILE A 76 5.63 -2.05 2.14
N LEU A 77 6.80 -1.53 1.76
CA LEU A 77 7.57 -0.42 2.34
C LEU A 77 7.23 0.03 3.79
N ALA A 78 7.64 -0.73 4.80
CA ALA A 78 7.78 -0.20 6.16
C ALA A 78 9.20 0.35 6.34
N ILE A 79 9.41 1.65 6.05
CA ILE A 79 10.69 2.31 6.31
C ILE A 79 10.66 2.90 7.71
N SER A 80 11.54 2.41 8.59
CA SER A 80 11.77 3.01 9.90
C SER A 80 12.42 4.39 9.72
N SER A 81 11.69 5.46 10.06
CA SER A 81 12.28 6.79 10.22
C SER A 81 12.90 6.89 11.62
N SER A 82 14.21 7.09 11.68
CA SER A 82 14.91 7.42 12.92
C SER A 82 14.42 8.79 13.44
N SER A 83 14.09 8.84 14.73
CA SER A 83 13.66 10.03 15.45
C SER A 83 14.62 11.21 15.26
N SER A 84 14.10 12.34 14.78
CA SER A 84 14.87 13.58 14.62
C SER A 84 15.10 14.24 15.97
N SER A 85 16.34 14.17 16.46
CA SER A 85 16.83 15.09 17.50
C SER A 85 17.26 16.41 16.84
N ARG A 86 16.87 17.53 17.45
CA ARG A 86 17.19 18.88 16.96
C ARG A 86 18.70 19.11 16.94
N MET A 87 19.27 19.34 15.76
CA MET A 87 20.48 20.14 15.62
C MET A 87 20.34 21.11 14.44
N SER A 88 20.43 22.40 14.74
CA SER A 88 20.66 23.45 13.76
C SER A 88 22.07 23.30 13.21
N ALA A 89 22.22 22.99 11.92
CA ALA A 89 23.52 22.98 11.26
C ALA A 89 23.41 23.72 9.92
N SER A 90 24.24 24.75 9.76
CA SER A 90 24.40 25.48 8.51
C SER A 90 25.02 24.58 7.44
N LEU A 91 24.51 24.69 6.20
CA LEU A 91 25.01 24.01 5.02
C LEU A 91 26.50 24.31 4.77
N SER A 92 27.35 23.29 4.96
CA SER A 92 28.61 23.18 4.24
C SER A 92 28.75 21.74 3.76
N ALA A 93 29.02 21.58 2.46
CA ALA A 93 29.12 20.30 1.81
C ALA A 93 30.37 19.54 2.29
N GLY A 94 30.16 18.54 3.14
CA GLY A 94 31.17 17.57 3.55
C GLY A 94 30.68 16.15 3.26
N ARG A 95 31.38 15.44 2.37
CA ARG A 95 31.19 13.99 2.18
C ARG A 95 31.68 13.27 3.44
N GLY A 96 30.76 12.61 4.16
CA GLY A 96 31.08 11.78 5.33
C GLY A 96 29.92 10.88 5.76
N SER A 97 30.13 9.57 5.63
CA SER A 97 29.46 8.40 6.26
C SER A 97 27.97 8.46 6.67
N GLY A 98 27.15 7.64 6.02
CA GLY A 98 25.97 7.01 6.64
C GLY A 98 24.58 7.47 6.20
N SER A 99 24.40 8.15 5.05
CA SER A 99 23.05 8.49 4.59
C SER A 99 22.34 7.24 4.05
N SER A 100 21.17 6.91 4.61
CA SER A 100 20.24 5.95 4.02
C SER A 100 19.98 6.30 2.55
N ALA A 101 19.88 5.29 1.68
CA ALA A 101 19.46 5.50 0.28
C ALA A 101 17.96 5.85 0.15
N TRP A 102 17.23 5.74 1.27
CA TRP A 102 15.83 6.12 1.40
C TRP A 102 15.69 7.56 1.91
N PRO A 103 14.69 8.33 1.44
CA PRO A 103 14.51 9.70 1.83
C PRO A 103 13.85 9.76 3.21
N THR A 104 14.18 10.78 3.98
CA THR A 104 13.45 11.09 5.21
C THR A 104 12.32 12.06 4.88
N MET A 105 11.24 12.04 5.68
CA MET A 105 10.22 13.08 5.56
C MET A 105 10.78 14.42 6.06
N LEU A 106 10.49 15.49 5.32
CA LEU A 106 10.98 16.83 5.62
C LEU A 106 9.83 17.76 6.01
N ARG A 107 10.09 18.66 6.95
CA ARG A 107 9.16 19.76 7.26
C ARG A 107 9.30 20.85 6.19
N PRO A 108 8.21 21.47 5.76
CA PRO A 108 8.28 22.66 4.90
C PRO A 108 8.97 23.82 5.63
N SER A 109 9.59 24.74 4.87
CA SER A 109 10.18 25.96 5.43
C SER A 109 9.13 26.89 6.02
N SER A 110 9.56 27.82 6.88
CA SER A 110 8.68 28.82 7.51
C SER A 110 8.03 29.79 6.52
N ASP A 111 8.59 29.93 5.32
CA ASP A 111 8.06 30.81 4.27
C ASP A 111 6.78 30.25 3.64
N HIS A 112 6.47 28.97 3.88
CA HIS A 112 5.23 28.34 3.45
C HIS A 112 4.20 28.33 4.57
N CYS A 113 3.14 29.12 4.41
CA CYS A 113 2.09 29.25 5.42
C CYS A 113 0.97 28.20 5.25
N ILE A 114 0.30 27.87 6.35
CA ILE A 114 -0.99 27.15 6.36
C ILE A 114 -2.07 28.11 5.84
N GLU A 115 -2.96 27.60 5.00
CA GLU A 115 -4.12 28.36 4.51
C GLU A 115 -5.35 28.00 5.34
N TYR A 116 -6.08 29.03 5.78
CA TYR A 116 -7.31 28.89 6.56
C TYR A 116 -8.52 29.39 5.76
N CYS A 117 -9.71 28.88 6.09
CA CYS A 117 -10.96 29.38 5.53
C CYS A 117 -11.29 30.78 6.09
N ASP A 118 -11.75 31.69 5.23
CA ASP A 118 -12.00 33.11 5.56
C ASP A 118 -13.18 33.33 6.55
N SER A 119 -13.97 32.30 6.86
CA SER A 119 -15.14 32.42 7.74
C SER A 119 -15.46 31.13 8.49
N ILE A 120 -14.83 30.89 9.64
CA ILE A 120 -15.50 30.14 10.71
C ILE A 120 -16.16 31.17 11.61
N SER A 121 -17.50 31.22 11.59
CA SER A 121 -18.25 32.02 12.53
C SER A 121 -17.85 31.58 13.96
N ASN A 122 -17.70 32.55 14.87
CA ASN A 122 -17.14 32.33 16.22
C ASN A 122 -17.87 31.27 17.08
N HIS A 123 -18.98 30.70 16.61
CA HIS A 123 -19.78 29.72 17.33
C HIS A 123 -19.43 28.25 17.07
N ASP A 124 -18.60 27.91 16.08
CA ASP A 124 -18.34 26.52 15.69
C ASP A 124 -16.86 26.09 15.83
N LYS A 125 -16.20 26.55 16.90
CA LYS A 125 -14.80 26.21 17.23
C LYS A 125 -14.65 24.83 17.89
N SER A 126 -15.24 23.78 17.31
CA SER A 126 -15.09 22.43 17.87
C SER A 126 -13.76 21.76 17.48
N SER A 127 -13.07 22.18 16.41
CA SER A 127 -11.64 21.90 16.24
C SER A 127 -10.93 22.92 15.32
N ALA A 128 -9.69 23.29 15.65
CA ALA A 128 -8.86 24.18 14.82
C ALA A 128 -8.53 23.58 13.45
N ALA A 129 -8.65 22.26 13.29
CA ALA A 129 -8.42 21.57 12.03
C ALA A 129 -9.53 21.79 11.00
N ALA A 130 -10.78 22.02 11.45
CA ALA A 130 -11.89 22.38 10.56
C ALA A 130 -11.68 23.73 9.84
N ALA A 131 -10.82 24.59 10.40
CA ALA A 131 -10.44 25.88 9.81
C ALA A 131 -9.40 25.78 8.70
N ILE A 132 -8.67 24.66 8.62
CA ILE A 132 -7.56 24.51 7.68
C ILE A 132 -8.14 24.20 6.30
N ARG A 133 -7.80 25.04 5.32
CA ARG A 133 -8.11 24.81 3.91
C ARG A 133 -7.05 23.94 3.24
N SER A 134 -5.79 24.25 3.46
CA SER A 134 -4.65 23.51 2.92
C SER A 134 -3.39 23.70 3.77
N VAL A 135 -2.48 22.73 3.70
CA VAL A 135 -1.16 22.81 4.35
C VAL A 135 -0.03 22.64 3.32
N PRO A 136 1.15 23.26 3.55
CA PRO A 136 2.35 22.85 2.83
C PRO A 136 2.81 21.48 3.31
N ALA A 137 3.26 20.65 2.38
CA ALA A 137 4.01 19.44 2.70
C ALA A 137 5.19 19.27 1.75
N VAL A 138 6.29 18.70 2.24
CA VAL A 138 7.37 18.22 1.37
C VAL A 138 7.11 16.75 1.06
N MET A 139 6.82 16.44 -0.19
CA MET A 139 6.53 15.08 -0.66
C MET A 139 7.77 14.51 -1.35
N ASN A 140 8.17 13.29 -0.98
CA ASN A 140 9.36 12.65 -1.55
C ASN A 140 9.02 11.95 -2.87
N TYR A 141 9.03 12.71 -3.95
CA TYR A 141 8.99 12.17 -5.31
C TYR A 141 10.36 11.65 -5.74
N VAL A 142 10.37 10.80 -6.76
CA VAL A 142 11.58 10.56 -7.56
C VAL A 142 11.65 11.54 -8.71
N SER A 143 12.84 11.84 -9.20
CA SER A 143 13.00 12.75 -10.33
C SER A 143 12.49 12.14 -11.62
N SER A 144 12.03 12.97 -12.55
CA SER A 144 11.63 12.54 -13.90
C SER A 144 12.78 11.87 -14.69
N GLU A 145 14.04 12.14 -14.33
CA GLU A 145 15.24 11.49 -14.89
C GLU A 145 15.46 10.06 -14.38
N THR A 146 14.72 9.64 -13.35
CA THR A 146 14.80 8.29 -12.81
C THR A 146 14.28 7.29 -13.83
N THR A 147 15.06 6.26 -14.17
CA THR A 147 14.70 5.28 -15.22
C THR A 147 14.49 3.87 -14.70
N GLU A 148 15.41 3.37 -13.88
CA GLU A 148 15.32 2.06 -13.23
C GLU A 148 15.50 2.22 -11.73
N ILE A 149 14.59 1.62 -10.96
CA ILE A 149 14.64 1.64 -9.50
C ILE A 149 14.50 0.22 -8.98
N SER A 150 15.41 -0.20 -8.11
CA SER A 150 15.29 -1.51 -7.48
C SER A 150 15.89 -1.59 -6.08
N ALA A 151 15.38 -2.52 -5.29
CA ALA A 151 15.97 -2.96 -4.04
C ALA A 151 15.92 -4.50 -3.96
N ARG A 152 16.79 -5.10 -3.15
CA ARG A 152 16.73 -6.53 -2.82
C ARG A 152 16.23 -6.68 -1.41
N ARG A 153 15.27 -7.56 -1.18
CA ARG A 153 14.79 -7.87 0.16
C ARG A 153 15.40 -9.17 0.65
N ASP A 154 15.96 -9.13 1.87
CA ASP A 154 16.41 -10.34 2.54
C ASP A 154 15.24 -11.14 3.14
N VAL A 155 15.53 -12.35 3.62
CA VAL A 155 14.51 -13.23 4.22
C VAL A 155 13.93 -12.65 5.51
N GLY A 156 14.67 -11.76 6.19
CA GLY A 156 14.23 -11.05 7.39
C GLY A 156 13.34 -9.84 7.11
N GLY A 157 13.05 -9.54 5.84
CA GLY A 157 12.21 -8.42 5.42
C GLY A 157 12.94 -7.09 5.29
N SER A 158 14.25 -7.05 5.52
CA SER A 158 15.05 -5.84 5.35
C SER A 158 15.43 -5.63 3.88
N ASP A 159 15.26 -4.41 3.41
CA ASP A 159 15.68 -4.03 2.05
C ASP A 159 17.16 -3.64 2.03
N SER A 160 17.85 -4.07 0.99
CA SER A 160 19.19 -3.61 0.62
C SER A 160 19.15 -2.11 0.29
N THR A 161 20.34 -1.54 0.06
CA THR A 161 20.45 -0.20 -0.52
C THR A 161 19.60 -0.09 -1.78
N LEU A 162 18.75 0.94 -1.81
CA LEU A 162 17.96 1.32 -2.98
C LEU A 162 18.90 1.75 -4.11
N ILE A 163 18.66 1.22 -5.30
CA ILE A 163 19.46 1.49 -6.50
C ILE A 163 18.62 2.33 -7.46
N GLY A 164 19.23 3.39 -8.01
CA GLY A 164 18.71 4.14 -9.15
C GLY A 164 17.69 5.23 -8.83
N ALA A 165 17.15 5.30 -7.61
CA ALA A 165 16.28 6.40 -7.21
C ALA A 165 17.06 7.72 -7.11
N ILE A 166 16.61 8.72 -7.86
CA ILE A 166 17.03 10.11 -7.71
C ILE A 166 15.89 10.83 -6.99
N TRP A 167 16.07 11.20 -5.73
CA TRP A 167 15.00 11.84 -4.96
C TRP A 167 14.85 13.32 -5.32
N GLU A 168 13.60 13.75 -5.51
CA GLU A 168 13.20 15.13 -5.79
C GLU A 168 12.14 15.57 -4.76
N PRO A 169 12.55 15.90 -3.52
CA PRO A 169 11.61 16.40 -2.51
C PRO A 169 10.94 17.68 -3.00
N THR A 170 9.62 17.66 -3.10
CA THR A 170 8.85 18.75 -3.72
C THR A 170 7.87 19.33 -2.71
N VAL A 171 7.84 20.66 -2.58
CA VAL A 171 6.84 21.33 -1.76
C VAL A 171 5.51 21.37 -2.52
N ILE A 172 4.49 20.73 -1.96
CA ILE A 172 3.15 20.63 -2.52
C ILE A 172 2.13 21.25 -1.56
N ARG A 173 1.02 21.74 -2.10
CA ARG A 173 -0.18 22.08 -1.35
C ARG A 173 -1.06 20.84 -1.18
N VAL A 174 -1.34 20.48 0.07
CA VAL A 174 -2.25 19.37 0.39
C VAL A 174 -3.55 19.95 0.94
N ALA A 175 -4.66 19.73 0.25
CA ALA A 175 -5.97 20.27 0.58
C ALA A 175 -6.68 19.42 1.63
N ASN A 176 -7.44 20.08 2.52
CA ASN A 176 -8.32 19.40 3.47
C ASN A 176 -9.54 18.82 2.75
N ALA A 177 -9.56 17.49 2.63
CA ALA A 177 -10.61 16.74 1.94
C ALA A 177 -11.97 16.78 2.65
N ARG A 178 -12.02 17.15 3.95
CA ARG A 178 -13.29 17.35 4.67
C ARG A 178 -14.11 18.51 4.11
N LEU A 179 -13.46 19.44 3.39
CA LEU A 179 -14.10 20.56 2.72
C LEU A 179 -14.60 20.20 1.30
N GLY A 180 -14.43 18.94 0.88
CA GLY A 180 -14.74 18.48 -0.47
C GLY A 180 -13.75 18.96 -1.54
N LYS A 181 -13.94 18.50 -2.78
CA LYS A 181 -13.03 18.78 -3.89
C LYS A 181 -13.05 20.27 -4.20
N ARG A 182 -11.86 20.90 -4.17
CA ARG A 182 -11.66 22.35 -4.36
C ARG A 182 -12.44 23.24 -3.37
N GLY A 183 -12.86 22.69 -2.23
CA GLY A 183 -13.61 23.42 -1.19
C GLY A 183 -15.13 23.44 -1.39
N ASP A 184 -15.65 22.65 -2.33
CA ASP A 184 -17.09 22.42 -2.49
C ASP A 184 -17.50 21.17 -1.71
N THR A 185 -18.20 21.35 -0.58
CA THR A 185 -18.60 20.28 0.34
C THR A 185 -19.59 19.29 -0.26
N GLU A 186 -20.32 19.69 -1.31
CA GLU A 186 -21.22 18.80 -2.05
C GLU A 186 -20.43 17.89 -3.02
N ASN A 187 -19.23 18.32 -3.43
CA ASN A 187 -18.34 17.58 -4.32
C ASN A 187 -17.39 16.69 -3.52
N LYS A 188 -17.93 15.64 -2.90
CA LYS A 188 -17.15 14.67 -2.12
C LYS A 188 -16.23 13.84 -3.02
N LEU A 189 -15.06 13.49 -2.49
CA LEU A 189 -14.11 12.59 -3.13
C LEU A 189 -14.61 11.15 -2.96
N THR A 190 -14.67 10.39 -4.06
CA THR A 190 -15.21 9.03 -4.09
C THR A 190 -14.17 8.00 -4.54
N LEU A 191 -14.34 6.76 -4.09
CA LEU A 191 -13.43 5.67 -4.44
C LEU A 191 -13.45 5.41 -5.95
N ASP A 192 -14.60 5.58 -6.59
CA ASP A 192 -14.74 5.39 -8.04
C ASP A 192 -13.96 6.44 -8.83
N ARG A 193 -14.22 7.73 -8.60
CA ARG A 193 -13.67 8.82 -9.42
C ARG A 193 -12.29 9.30 -9.01
N ASN A 194 -12.04 9.39 -7.71
CA ASN A 194 -10.81 9.97 -7.16
C ASN A 194 -9.81 8.92 -6.70
N GLY A 195 -10.24 7.67 -6.59
CA GLY A 195 -9.42 6.55 -6.11
C GLY A 195 -9.36 6.45 -4.59
N PHE A 196 -10.07 7.30 -3.85
CA PHE A 196 -10.16 7.21 -2.39
C PHE A 196 -11.44 7.81 -1.84
N GLU A 197 -11.86 7.33 -0.66
CA GLU A 197 -13.10 7.76 -0.01
C GLU A 197 -13.01 7.62 1.50
N LEU A 198 -13.49 8.62 2.23
CA LEU A 198 -13.62 8.54 3.69
C LEU A 198 -14.99 7.98 4.06
N VAL A 199 -15.00 6.81 4.70
CA VAL A 199 -16.20 6.23 5.31
C VAL A 199 -16.18 6.51 6.81
N SER A 200 -17.24 7.15 7.30
CA SER A 200 -17.38 7.48 8.73
C SER A 200 -18.58 6.76 9.33
N LYS A 201 -18.38 6.21 10.53
CA LYS A 201 -19.43 5.63 11.37
C LYS A 201 -19.43 6.35 12.72
N THR A 202 -20.57 6.32 13.41
CA THR A 202 -20.67 6.90 14.76
C THR A 202 -20.00 5.99 15.78
N ASP A 203 -19.55 6.56 16.90
CA ASP A 203 -19.02 5.78 18.03
C ASP A 203 -20.03 4.81 18.66
N GLN A 204 -21.32 4.98 18.34
CA GLN A 204 -22.37 4.08 18.81
C GLN A 204 -22.56 2.85 17.92
N ASP A 205 -21.98 2.86 16.71
CA ASP A 205 -22.04 1.73 15.78
C ASP A 205 -21.45 0.46 16.43
N PRO A 206 -22.15 -0.68 16.39
CA PRO A 206 -21.69 -1.92 17.01
C PRO A 206 -20.31 -2.38 16.52
N ALA A 207 -20.00 -2.20 15.24
CA ALA A 207 -18.70 -2.56 14.69
C ALA A 207 -17.60 -1.65 15.25
N VAL A 208 -17.86 -0.35 15.38
CA VAL A 208 -16.90 0.59 15.99
C VAL A 208 -16.65 0.26 17.46
N LYS A 209 -17.69 -0.07 18.24
CA LYS A 209 -17.53 -0.51 19.64
C LYS A 209 -16.68 -1.75 19.77
N MET A 210 -16.89 -2.74 18.90
CA MET A 210 -16.08 -3.95 18.86
C MET A 210 -14.64 -3.63 18.46
N ILE A 211 -14.42 -2.82 17.40
CA ILE A 211 -13.09 -2.40 16.93
C ILE A 211 -12.27 -1.78 18.07
N LYS A 212 -12.87 -0.89 18.87
CA LYS A 212 -12.22 -0.24 20.02
C LYS A 212 -11.76 -1.20 21.12
N GLN A 213 -12.22 -2.45 21.10
CA GLN A 213 -11.87 -3.48 22.09
C GLN A 213 -10.93 -4.55 21.52
N LEU A 214 -10.61 -4.51 20.23
CA LEU A 214 -9.73 -5.50 19.61
C LEU A 214 -8.28 -5.29 20.01
N ASP A 215 -7.58 -6.40 20.24
CA ASP A 215 -6.13 -6.40 20.29
C ASP A 215 -5.58 -6.52 18.87
N PHE A 216 -5.09 -5.41 18.31
CA PHE A 216 -4.49 -5.38 16.98
C PHE A 216 -3.09 -6.01 16.93
N LEU A 217 -2.55 -6.50 18.05
CA LEU A 217 -1.37 -7.36 18.06
C LEU A 217 -1.73 -8.85 17.91
N ASP A 218 -3.00 -9.20 18.07
CA ASP A 218 -3.53 -10.54 17.90
C ASP A 218 -4.07 -10.72 16.47
N GLN A 219 -3.27 -11.39 15.63
CA GLN A 219 -3.61 -11.66 14.25
C GLN A 219 -4.93 -12.45 14.09
N ASP A 220 -5.25 -13.36 14.99
CA ASP A 220 -6.48 -14.16 14.89
C ASP A 220 -7.71 -13.29 15.16
N GLN A 221 -7.61 -12.35 16.10
CA GLN A 221 -8.67 -11.36 16.33
C GLN A 221 -8.88 -10.46 15.10
N ILE A 222 -7.80 -10.03 14.44
CA ILE A 222 -7.90 -9.22 13.21
C ILE A 222 -8.62 -10.02 12.12
N ILE A 223 -8.16 -11.25 11.84
CA ILE A 223 -8.72 -12.09 10.77
C ILE A 223 -10.18 -12.46 11.05
N LYS A 224 -10.53 -12.75 12.32
CA LYS A 224 -11.87 -13.22 12.68
C LYS A 224 -12.88 -12.08 12.81
N ASN A 225 -12.46 -10.95 13.37
CA ASN A 225 -13.38 -9.89 13.78
C ASN A 225 -13.27 -8.63 12.93
N TYR A 226 -12.07 -8.26 12.46
CA TYR A 226 -11.86 -7.01 11.71
C TYR A 226 -11.94 -7.17 10.19
N TYR A 227 -11.45 -8.29 9.64
CA TYR A 227 -11.54 -8.57 8.20
C TYR A 227 -12.98 -8.53 7.67
N PRO A 228 -13.99 -9.17 8.32
CA PRO A 228 -15.37 -9.08 7.86
C PRO A 228 -15.93 -7.65 7.86
N VAL A 229 -15.49 -6.80 8.80
CA VAL A 229 -15.88 -5.39 8.83
C VAL A 229 -15.26 -4.65 7.64
N CYS A 230 -14.00 -4.93 7.29
CA CYS A 230 -13.34 -4.33 6.13
C CYS A 230 -14.00 -4.77 4.81
N GLU A 231 -14.32 -6.06 4.68
CA GLU A 231 -15.05 -6.61 3.53
C GLU A 231 -16.41 -5.92 3.36
N GLN A 232 -17.16 -5.74 4.45
CA GLN A 232 -18.46 -5.05 4.41
C GLN A 232 -18.32 -3.58 4.03
N ILE A 233 -17.35 -2.85 4.60
CA ILE A 233 -17.12 -1.43 4.24
C ILE A 233 -16.81 -1.29 2.75
N VAL A 234 -15.94 -2.15 2.21
CA VAL A 234 -15.58 -2.13 0.78
C VAL A 234 -16.79 -2.49 -0.09
N SER A 235 -17.56 -3.51 0.28
CA SER A 235 -18.78 -3.90 -0.41
C SER A 235 -19.80 -2.75 -0.44
N ASP A 236 -20.07 -2.13 0.71
CA ASP A 236 -21.02 -1.01 0.83
C ASP A 236 -20.60 0.19 -0.03
N ALA A 237 -19.32 0.57 0.01
CA ALA A 237 -18.79 1.68 -0.75
C ALA A 237 -18.98 1.47 -2.26
N ILE A 238 -18.61 0.30 -2.78
CA ILE A 238 -18.76 -0.03 -4.20
C ILE A 238 -20.25 -0.12 -4.59
N GLN A 239 -21.10 -0.71 -3.76
CA GLN A 239 -22.53 -0.81 -4.05
C GLN A 239 -23.23 0.55 -4.03
N SER A 240 -22.80 1.48 -3.19
CA SER A 240 -23.35 2.85 -3.15
C SER A 240 -23.08 3.63 -4.44
N GLN A 241 -22.01 3.28 -5.16
CA GLN A 241 -21.63 3.90 -6.43
C GLN A 241 -22.45 3.37 -7.61
N LYS A 242 -22.99 2.15 -7.51
CA LYS A 242 -23.80 1.50 -8.55
C LYS A 242 -25.09 2.20 -8.92
N ALA A 243 -25.61 3.11 -8.10
CA ALA A 243 -26.76 3.92 -8.52
C ALA A 243 -26.46 4.73 -9.81
N ALA A 244 -25.17 4.87 -10.18
CA ALA A 244 -24.71 5.57 -11.39
C ALA A 244 -24.03 4.67 -12.45
N ASP A 245 -23.72 3.40 -12.16
CA ASP A 245 -22.88 2.53 -13.02
C ASP A 245 -23.58 1.18 -13.31
N SER A 246 -23.62 0.77 -14.59
CA SER A 246 -24.20 -0.49 -15.09
C SER A 246 -23.39 -1.75 -14.75
N SER A 247 -22.34 -1.63 -13.93
CA SER A 247 -21.45 -2.74 -13.56
C SER A 247 -22.19 -3.98 -13.00
N PRO A 248 -21.81 -5.22 -13.40
CA PRO A 248 -22.35 -6.47 -12.87
C PRO A 248 -22.31 -6.56 -11.33
N PRO A 249 -23.15 -7.35 -10.66
CA PRO A 249 -23.08 -7.57 -9.20
C PRO A 249 -21.67 -7.98 -8.73
N ILE A 250 -21.34 -7.68 -7.47
CA ILE A 250 -20.09 -8.16 -6.87
C ILE A 250 -20.24 -9.67 -6.65
N ALA A 251 -19.30 -10.47 -7.18
CA ALA A 251 -19.23 -11.90 -6.97
C ALA A 251 -18.50 -12.24 -5.66
N ALA A 252 -17.47 -11.47 -5.31
CA ALA A 252 -16.65 -11.69 -4.13
C ALA A 252 -16.01 -10.41 -3.59
N VAL A 253 -15.93 -10.31 -2.25
CA VAL A 253 -15.05 -9.39 -1.52
C VAL A 253 -14.33 -10.19 -0.45
N PHE A 254 -13.00 -10.18 -0.45
CA PHE A 254 -12.21 -10.86 0.58
C PHE A 254 -11.05 -10.00 1.05
N ALA A 255 -10.91 -9.83 2.37
CA ALA A 255 -9.71 -9.31 3.00
C ALA A 255 -8.66 -10.43 3.05
N PHE A 256 -7.43 -10.15 2.62
CA PHE A 256 -6.41 -11.19 2.42
C PHE A 256 -5.08 -10.92 3.11
N ASP A 257 -4.85 -9.69 3.53
CA ASP A 257 -3.58 -9.26 4.10
C ASP A 257 -3.78 -7.98 4.92
N HIS A 258 -2.92 -7.75 5.89
CA HIS A 258 -2.91 -6.50 6.63
C HIS A 258 -1.51 -6.11 7.05
N ASN A 259 -1.33 -4.83 7.31
CA ASN A 259 -0.07 -4.31 7.83
C ASN A 259 -0.31 -3.19 8.83
N ILE A 260 0.36 -3.27 9.97
CA ILE A 260 0.38 -2.21 10.97
C ILE A 260 1.65 -1.40 10.71
N GLN A 261 1.47 -0.19 10.18
CA GLN A 261 2.54 0.56 9.55
C GLN A 261 2.85 1.87 10.24
N ASN A 262 4.15 2.14 10.37
CA ASN A 262 4.66 3.49 10.55
C ASN A 262 4.41 4.33 9.28
N PRO A 263 4.42 5.67 9.37
CA PRO A 263 4.30 6.55 8.21
C PRO A 263 5.32 6.29 7.10
N ALA A 264 4.83 5.91 5.90
CA ALA A 264 5.64 5.81 4.68
C ALA A 264 5.64 7.17 3.96
N GLY A 265 6.78 7.85 3.96
CA GLY A 265 6.92 9.20 3.40
C GLY A 265 7.33 9.25 1.92
N ILE A 266 7.18 8.16 1.18
CA ILE A 266 7.51 8.08 -0.25
C ILE A 266 6.21 8.18 -1.05
N VAL A 267 6.24 8.93 -2.14
CA VAL A 267 5.10 9.01 -3.06
C VAL A 267 5.06 7.77 -3.94
N HIS A 268 4.01 6.95 -3.78
CA HIS A 268 3.91 5.67 -4.47
C HIS A 268 2.47 5.24 -4.79
N ALA A 269 2.37 4.20 -5.61
CA ALA A 269 1.18 3.37 -5.79
C ALA A 269 1.59 1.89 -5.65
N ASP A 270 0.77 1.06 -5.00
CA ASP A 270 1.18 -0.29 -4.59
C ASP A 270 1.29 -1.28 -5.74
N TYR A 271 0.46 -1.12 -6.78
CA TYR A 271 0.42 -2.05 -7.90
C TYR A 271 0.77 -1.38 -9.22
N THR A 272 1.41 -2.18 -10.08
CA THR A 272 1.68 -1.88 -11.49
C THR A 272 0.77 -2.71 -12.38
N ARG A 273 0.77 -2.39 -13.69
CA ARG A 273 0.11 -3.22 -14.73
C ARG A 273 0.57 -4.69 -14.70
N THR A 274 1.76 -4.95 -14.15
CA THR A 274 2.32 -6.29 -14.02
C THR A 274 2.00 -6.92 -12.67
N SER A 275 2.16 -6.17 -11.57
CA SER A 275 2.04 -6.73 -10.22
C SER A 275 0.60 -6.96 -9.76
N ALA A 276 -0.38 -6.16 -10.22
CA ALA A 276 -1.79 -6.38 -9.87
C ALA A 276 -2.36 -7.70 -10.41
N PRO A 277 -2.30 -7.99 -11.73
CA PRO A 277 -2.75 -9.29 -12.26
C PRO A 277 -1.99 -10.46 -11.63
N LYS A 278 -0.68 -10.30 -11.40
CA LYS A 278 0.11 -11.31 -10.70
C LYS A 278 -0.37 -11.54 -9.27
N ARG A 279 -0.73 -10.49 -8.52
CA ARG A 279 -1.24 -10.63 -7.16
C ARG A 279 -2.59 -11.35 -7.16
N LEU A 280 -3.47 -11.04 -8.11
CA LEU A 280 -4.74 -11.76 -8.28
C LEU A 280 -4.52 -13.25 -8.54
N ASP A 281 -3.61 -13.58 -9.45
CA ASP A 281 -3.20 -14.97 -9.73
C ASP A 281 -2.67 -15.68 -8.48
N ASP A 282 -1.82 -15.01 -7.70
CA ASP A 282 -1.27 -15.56 -6.45
C ASP A 282 -2.36 -15.86 -5.40
N LEU A 283 -3.49 -15.14 -5.38
CA LEU A 283 -4.63 -15.41 -4.48
C LEU A 283 -5.43 -16.68 -4.86
N SER A 284 -5.22 -17.22 -6.06
CA SER A 284 -5.79 -18.50 -6.52
C SER A 284 -4.89 -19.71 -6.27
N LYS A 285 -3.71 -19.50 -5.68
CA LYS A 285 -2.71 -20.55 -5.42
C LYS A 285 -2.69 -20.97 -3.94
N PRO A 286 -2.07 -22.12 -3.62
CA PRO A 286 -1.78 -22.51 -2.24
C PRO A 286 -1.07 -21.39 -1.47
N PRO A 287 -1.52 -21.09 -0.23
CA PRO A 287 -0.92 -20.03 0.56
C PRO A 287 0.54 -20.38 0.87
N LYS A 288 1.41 -19.39 0.72
CA LYS A 288 2.83 -19.47 1.07
C LYS A 288 3.00 -19.40 2.59
N LEU A 289 4.21 -19.73 3.07
CA LEU A 289 4.53 -19.74 4.50
C LEU A 289 4.22 -18.42 5.21
N ASN A 290 4.40 -17.30 4.51
CA ASN A 290 4.28 -15.94 5.04
C ASN A 290 2.91 -15.31 4.77
N ASP A 291 1.95 -16.04 4.18
CA ASP A 291 0.62 -15.51 3.95
C ASP A 291 -0.20 -15.54 5.24
N VAL A 292 -0.76 -14.38 5.61
CA VAL A 292 -1.55 -14.17 6.84
C VAL A 292 -2.70 -15.19 6.98
N LEU A 293 -3.33 -15.56 5.87
CA LEU A 293 -4.46 -16.49 5.85
C LEU A 293 -4.07 -17.97 5.77
N ARG A 294 -2.78 -18.33 5.77
CA ARG A 294 -2.34 -19.72 5.57
C ARG A 294 -3.02 -20.69 6.52
N ASP A 295 -2.95 -20.44 7.82
CA ASP A 295 -3.46 -21.36 8.83
C ASP A 295 -4.99 -21.48 8.77
N LYS A 296 -5.69 -20.36 8.52
CA LYS A 296 -7.14 -20.35 8.30
C LYS A 296 -7.54 -21.18 7.09
N LEU A 297 -6.88 -20.99 5.94
CA LEU A 297 -7.20 -21.73 4.72
C LEU A 297 -6.94 -23.23 4.88
N LEU A 298 -5.84 -23.62 5.53
CA LEU A 298 -5.54 -25.02 5.83
C LEU A 298 -6.57 -25.64 6.79
N ALA A 299 -7.00 -24.91 7.83
CA ALA A 299 -8.03 -25.36 8.76
C ALA A 299 -9.40 -25.54 8.08
N GLU A 300 -9.70 -24.73 7.06
CA GLU A 300 -10.92 -24.84 6.23
C GLU A 300 -10.79 -25.87 5.09
N ASN A 301 -9.66 -26.58 4.99
CA ASN A 301 -9.33 -27.49 3.89
C ASN A 301 -9.44 -26.83 2.50
N ARG A 302 -9.04 -25.55 2.42
CA ARG A 302 -9.02 -24.73 1.21
C ARG A 302 -7.58 -24.53 0.72
N ASN A 303 -7.37 -24.70 -0.58
CA ASN A 303 -6.07 -24.55 -1.22
C ASN A 303 -5.85 -23.16 -1.84
N SER A 304 -6.80 -22.23 -1.73
CA SER A 304 -6.67 -20.87 -2.23
C SER A 304 -7.74 -19.98 -1.59
N LEU A 305 -7.51 -18.67 -1.60
CA LEU A 305 -8.52 -17.71 -1.18
C LEU A 305 -9.59 -17.53 -2.27
N LEU A 306 -9.16 -17.36 -3.52
CA LEU A 306 -10.05 -17.21 -4.67
C LEU A 306 -10.16 -18.51 -5.45
N ASP A 307 -11.33 -18.72 -6.05
CA ASP A 307 -11.54 -19.81 -7.00
C ASP A 307 -10.63 -19.60 -8.24
N PRO A 308 -9.84 -20.63 -8.63
CA PRO A 308 -8.94 -20.50 -9.78
C PRO A 308 -9.65 -20.18 -11.10
N GLN A 309 -10.85 -20.71 -11.34
CA GLN A 309 -11.58 -20.41 -12.58
C GLN A 309 -12.03 -18.94 -12.59
N MET A 310 -12.57 -18.42 -11.49
CA MET A 310 -12.92 -17.00 -11.34
C MET A 310 -11.72 -16.10 -11.62
N VAL A 311 -10.54 -16.46 -11.11
CA VAL A 311 -9.31 -15.69 -11.35
C VAL A 311 -8.87 -15.76 -12.81
N GLN A 312 -8.92 -16.93 -13.46
CA GLN A 312 -8.61 -17.02 -14.90
C GLN A 312 -9.60 -16.21 -15.76
N GLU A 313 -10.87 -16.18 -15.39
CA GLU A 313 -11.87 -15.34 -16.07
C GLU A 313 -11.57 -13.84 -15.90
N ALA A 314 -11.19 -13.41 -14.70
CA ALA A 314 -10.78 -12.03 -14.44
C ALA A 314 -9.50 -11.64 -15.19
N LEU A 315 -8.48 -12.49 -15.18
CA LEU A 315 -7.23 -12.28 -15.94
C LEU A 315 -7.45 -12.27 -17.46
N GLY A 316 -8.46 -13.02 -17.93
CA GLY A 316 -8.90 -13.02 -19.32
C GLY A 316 -9.82 -11.84 -19.70
N GLY A 317 -10.08 -10.91 -18.79
CA GLY A 317 -10.92 -9.73 -19.02
C GLY A 317 -12.43 -10.00 -19.04
N LYS A 318 -12.88 -11.20 -18.65
CA LYS A 318 -14.31 -11.54 -18.55
C LYS A 318 -14.96 -11.04 -17.26
N ARG A 319 -14.15 -10.78 -16.23
CA ARG A 319 -14.58 -10.22 -14.95
C ARG A 319 -13.72 -9.01 -14.62
N ARG A 320 -14.35 -7.97 -14.10
CA ARG A 320 -13.65 -6.87 -13.43
C ARG A 320 -13.11 -7.37 -12.08
N PHE A 321 -11.94 -6.90 -11.69
CA PHE A 321 -11.42 -7.07 -10.35
C PHE A 321 -10.75 -5.78 -9.85
N ALA A 322 -10.71 -5.59 -8.54
CA ALA A 322 -10.09 -4.44 -7.91
C ALA A 322 -9.38 -4.84 -6.61
N PHE A 323 -8.38 -4.05 -6.23
CA PHE A 323 -7.78 -4.06 -4.90
C PHE A 323 -8.10 -2.75 -4.20
N VAL A 324 -8.68 -2.85 -3.01
CA VAL A 324 -9.05 -1.71 -2.16
C VAL A 324 -8.46 -1.93 -0.78
N ASN A 325 -7.66 -0.96 -0.32
CA ASN A 325 -7.14 -0.95 1.04
C ASN A 325 -8.10 -0.19 1.96
N VAL A 326 -8.32 -0.72 3.16
CA VAL A 326 -9.00 -0.05 4.26
C VAL A 326 -7.94 0.44 5.25
N TRP A 327 -7.66 1.74 5.24
CA TRP A 327 -6.74 2.37 6.17
C TRP A 327 -7.50 2.96 7.36
N ARG A 328 -7.06 2.64 8.58
CA ARG A 328 -7.74 3.07 9.82
C ARG A 328 -6.73 3.44 10.91
N ASN A 329 -7.06 4.49 11.67
CA ASN A 329 -6.38 4.83 12.91
C ASN A 329 -6.65 3.77 13.98
N LEU A 330 -5.61 3.31 14.67
CA LEU A 330 -5.75 2.35 15.77
C LEU A 330 -5.85 2.99 17.16
N ASP A 331 -5.57 4.28 17.27
CA ASP A 331 -5.73 5.01 18.53
C ASP A 331 -7.19 5.39 18.76
N ALA A 332 -7.80 4.79 19.78
CA ALA A 332 -9.21 4.99 20.13
C ALA A 332 -9.50 6.36 20.77
N GLU A 333 -8.49 7.02 21.31
CA GLU A 333 -8.62 8.27 22.06
C GLU A 333 -8.11 9.48 21.27
N ASN A 334 -7.05 9.30 20.48
CA ASN A 334 -6.38 10.39 19.79
C ASN A 334 -6.59 10.33 18.27
N PRO A 335 -7.21 11.37 17.67
CA PRO A 335 -7.25 11.51 16.22
C PRO A 335 -5.85 11.68 15.61
N VAL A 336 -5.69 11.27 14.36
CA VAL A 336 -4.41 11.36 13.64
C VAL A 336 -4.03 12.81 13.38
N LYS A 337 -2.91 13.23 13.96
CA LYS A 337 -2.28 14.55 13.76
C LYS A 337 -0.83 14.41 13.29
N ASP A 338 -0.10 13.47 13.87
CA ASP A 338 1.25 13.15 13.43
C ASP A 338 1.20 12.36 12.13
N CYS A 339 1.94 12.83 11.14
CA CYS A 339 2.14 12.20 9.85
C CYS A 339 0.87 11.61 9.18
N PRO A 340 -0.21 12.37 8.93
CA PRO A 340 -1.43 11.83 8.31
C PRO A 340 -1.16 11.26 6.91
N LEU A 341 -2.05 10.38 6.44
CA LEU A 341 -2.01 9.86 5.08
C LEU A 341 -2.67 10.87 4.13
N ALA A 342 -2.02 11.13 3.00
CA ALA A 342 -2.59 11.90 1.91
C ALA A 342 -2.68 11.06 0.63
N CYS A 343 -3.63 11.41 -0.21
CA CYS A 343 -3.91 10.78 -1.50
C CYS A 343 -3.96 11.83 -2.60
N VAL A 344 -3.57 11.43 -3.80
CA VAL A 344 -3.74 12.21 -5.02
C VAL A 344 -5.10 11.90 -5.61
N ASP A 345 -5.82 12.94 -6.05
CA ASP A 345 -6.97 12.77 -6.93
C ASP A 345 -6.51 12.08 -8.23
N ALA A 346 -6.93 10.83 -8.42
CA ALA A 346 -6.54 10.00 -9.55
C ALA A 346 -6.79 10.69 -10.90
N SER A 347 -7.78 11.59 -10.99
CA SER A 347 -8.06 12.38 -12.20
C SER A 347 -6.95 13.38 -12.60
N THR A 348 -5.96 13.57 -11.74
CA THR A 348 -4.78 14.44 -11.98
C THR A 348 -3.47 13.66 -12.15
N SER A 349 -3.54 12.32 -12.13
CA SER A 349 -2.37 11.45 -12.31
C SER A 349 -2.24 11.03 -13.77
N THR A 350 -1.01 10.83 -14.24
CA THR A 350 -0.74 10.34 -15.59
C THR A 350 0.33 9.24 -15.63
N MET A 351 0.34 8.46 -16.71
CA MET A 351 1.36 7.43 -16.92
C MET A 351 2.79 7.98 -16.96
N ARG A 352 2.98 9.25 -17.34
CA ARG A 352 4.31 9.90 -17.37
C ARG A 352 4.89 10.11 -15.99
N ASP A 353 4.02 10.16 -14.98
CA ASP A 353 4.40 10.40 -13.60
C ASP A 353 4.95 9.14 -12.92
N LEU A 354 4.78 7.96 -13.53
CA LEU A 354 5.06 6.67 -12.89
C LEU A 354 6.45 6.13 -13.25
N ARG A 355 7.14 5.56 -12.26
CA ARG A 355 8.39 4.81 -12.42
C ARG A 355 8.26 3.45 -11.74
N VAL A 356 8.52 2.38 -12.49
CA VAL A 356 8.47 1.02 -11.93
C VAL A 356 9.61 0.84 -10.95
N PHE A 357 9.26 0.58 -9.70
CA PHE A 357 10.17 0.16 -8.65
C PHE A 357 10.09 -1.36 -8.47
N LYS A 358 11.23 -2.04 -8.62
CA LYS A 358 11.32 -3.50 -8.47
C LYS A 358 11.90 -3.91 -7.13
N ILE A 359 11.20 -4.79 -6.43
CA ILE A 359 11.67 -5.41 -5.18
C ILE A 359 12.04 -6.86 -5.50
N HIS A 360 13.32 -7.17 -5.44
CA HIS A 360 13.82 -8.53 -5.66
C HIS A 360 13.79 -9.33 -4.36
N TYR A 361 12.85 -10.26 -4.27
CA TYR A 361 12.81 -11.28 -3.22
C TYR A 361 13.60 -12.51 -3.67
N VAL A 362 13.85 -13.44 -2.75
CA VAL A 362 14.53 -14.71 -3.05
C VAL A 362 13.76 -15.54 -4.09
N ASP A 363 12.42 -15.54 -4.02
CA ASP A 363 11.55 -16.39 -4.84
C ASP A 363 10.77 -15.65 -5.93
N ARG A 364 10.81 -14.31 -5.96
CA ARG A 364 10.03 -13.49 -6.90
C ARG A 364 10.55 -12.07 -7.06
N VAL A 365 10.01 -11.35 -8.04
CA VAL A 365 10.11 -9.89 -8.13
C VAL A 365 8.74 -9.29 -7.84
N GLY A 366 8.66 -8.38 -6.87
CA GLY A 366 7.51 -7.50 -6.65
C GLY A 366 7.71 -6.18 -7.38
N GLU A 367 6.62 -5.50 -7.72
CA GLU A 367 6.69 -4.18 -8.37
C GLU A 367 5.65 -3.23 -7.80
N ASN A 368 6.06 -1.99 -7.58
CA ASN A 368 5.23 -0.84 -7.20
C ASN A 368 5.55 0.33 -8.15
N TYR A 369 4.75 1.39 -8.13
CA TYR A 369 5.15 2.65 -8.76
C TYR A 369 5.74 3.60 -7.72
N PHE A 370 6.93 4.13 -7.99
CA PHE A 370 7.34 5.43 -7.46
C PHE A 370 6.91 6.51 -8.44
N VAL A 371 6.76 7.73 -7.94
CA VAL A 371 6.12 8.80 -8.68
C VAL A 371 7.07 9.98 -8.82
N CYS A 372 7.10 10.61 -9.99
CA CYS A 372 7.74 11.91 -10.19
C CYS A 372 6.73 13.05 -10.10
N PRO A 373 7.17 14.30 -9.88
CA PRO A 373 6.26 15.44 -9.89
C PRO A 373 5.50 15.48 -11.23
N SER A 374 4.22 15.83 -11.17
CA SER A 374 3.38 15.78 -12.36
C SER A 374 3.93 16.67 -13.47
N SER A 375 4.03 16.12 -14.67
CA SER A 375 4.43 16.87 -15.86
C SER A 375 3.25 17.54 -16.58
N THR A 376 2.01 17.25 -16.16
CA THR A 376 0.81 17.65 -16.87
C THR A 376 0.13 18.90 -16.31
N LYS A 377 -0.47 19.68 -17.22
CA LYS A 377 -1.13 20.95 -16.93
C LYS A 377 -2.58 20.73 -16.49
N SER A 378 -2.83 20.21 -15.30
CA SER A 378 -4.17 20.27 -14.71
C SER A 378 -4.33 21.54 -13.87
N GLY A 379 -4.76 22.64 -14.50
CA GLY A 379 -5.02 23.91 -13.81
C GLY A 379 -3.77 24.76 -13.55
N HIS A 380 -3.91 25.76 -12.66
CA HIS A 380 -2.99 26.91 -12.55
C HIS A 380 -1.54 26.59 -12.12
N ASN A 381 -1.20 25.36 -11.67
CA ASN A 381 0.11 25.06 -11.05
C ASN A 381 0.84 23.77 -11.52
N ASN A 382 0.40 23.06 -12.57
CA ASN A 382 1.12 21.89 -13.13
C ASN A 382 1.54 20.81 -12.10
N GLN A 383 0.67 20.39 -11.17
CA GLN A 383 0.99 19.41 -10.13
C GLN A 383 -0.23 18.54 -9.77
N HIS A 384 0.03 17.37 -9.17
CA HIS A 384 -0.99 16.48 -8.60
C HIS A 384 -1.89 17.23 -7.58
N ASP A 385 -3.20 17.01 -7.63
CA ASP A 385 -4.13 17.55 -6.61
C ASP A 385 -4.10 16.62 -5.38
N TRP A 386 -3.38 17.03 -4.32
CA TRP A 386 -3.24 16.27 -3.08
C TRP A 386 -4.32 16.61 -2.05
N TYR A 387 -4.78 15.58 -1.37
CA TYR A 387 -5.84 15.63 -0.37
C TYR A 387 -5.47 14.83 0.87
N TYR A 388 -5.89 15.31 2.03
CA TYR A 388 -5.81 14.56 3.29
C TYR A 388 -7.02 14.86 4.18
N TYR A 389 -7.27 13.98 5.15
CA TYR A 389 -8.33 14.16 6.15
C TYR A 389 -7.68 14.45 7.50
N PRO A 390 -7.64 15.71 7.97
CA PRO A 390 -7.05 16.04 9.25
C PRO A 390 -7.87 15.43 10.39
N GLU A 391 -7.20 15.08 11.49
CA GLU A 391 -7.83 14.54 12.71
C GLU A 391 -8.71 13.31 12.43
N MET A 392 -8.24 12.37 11.61
CA MET A 392 -8.97 11.11 11.39
C MET A 392 -9.09 10.30 12.69
N THR A 393 -10.31 9.89 13.03
CA THR A 393 -10.58 9.10 14.24
C THR A 393 -10.58 7.59 13.94
N MET A 394 -10.56 6.76 14.98
CA MET A 394 -10.72 5.31 14.83
C MET A 394 -12.10 4.90 14.27
N SER A 395 -13.13 5.75 14.37
CA SER A 395 -14.46 5.47 13.80
C SER A 395 -14.53 5.72 12.29
N GLU A 396 -13.50 6.33 11.72
CA GLU A 396 -13.34 6.60 10.29
C GLU A 396 -12.41 5.57 9.63
N ALA A 397 -12.69 5.22 8.38
CA ALA A 397 -11.79 4.47 7.51
C ALA A 397 -11.61 5.21 6.19
N LEU A 398 -10.36 5.30 5.75
CA LEU A 398 -10.03 5.80 4.42
C LEU A 398 -9.87 4.59 3.50
N LEU A 399 -10.70 4.53 2.46
CA LEU A 399 -10.58 3.56 1.38
C LEU A 399 -9.59 4.09 0.36
N LEU A 400 -8.64 3.25 -0.06
CA LEU A 400 -7.68 3.56 -1.12
C LEU A 400 -7.79 2.50 -2.20
N LYS A 401 -8.12 2.91 -3.42
CA LYS A 401 -8.07 2.04 -4.57
C LYS A 401 -6.60 1.85 -4.96
N GLN A 402 -6.14 0.60 -4.92
CA GLN A 402 -4.79 0.23 -5.30
C GLN A 402 -4.72 -0.33 -6.72
N TRP A 403 -5.83 -0.89 -7.21
CA TRP A 403 -6.00 -1.31 -8.59
C TRP A 403 -7.47 -1.48 -8.93
N ASP A 404 -7.84 -1.24 -10.19
CA ASP A 404 -9.13 -1.61 -10.77
C ASP A 404 -8.91 -1.97 -12.23
N SER A 405 -9.26 -3.19 -12.61
CA SER A 405 -8.99 -3.71 -13.95
C SER A 405 -9.83 -3.06 -15.05
N LEU A 406 -10.91 -2.35 -14.67
CA LEU A 406 -11.71 -1.59 -15.62
C LEU A 406 -11.19 -0.15 -15.78
N GLY A 407 -10.37 0.36 -14.86
CA GLY A 407 -10.01 1.77 -14.86
C GLY A 407 -9.01 2.20 -15.93
N GLY A 408 -9.07 3.49 -16.27
CA GLY A 408 -8.00 4.20 -16.99
C GLY A 408 -6.94 4.71 -16.01
N ILE A 409 -5.66 4.73 -16.41
CA ILE A 409 -4.57 5.26 -15.58
C ILE A 409 -4.42 6.77 -15.76
N ALA A 410 -4.82 7.33 -16.89
CA ALA A 410 -4.75 8.76 -17.16
C ALA A 410 -6.11 9.30 -17.66
N HIS A 411 -6.39 10.57 -17.36
CA HIS A 411 -7.52 11.32 -17.91
C HIS A 411 -7.01 12.50 -18.78
N GLY A 412 -7.85 13.01 -19.68
CA GLY A 412 -7.53 14.16 -20.53
C GLY A 412 -6.76 13.81 -21.82
N SER A 413 -5.91 14.72 -22.32
CA SER A 413 -5.20 14.55 -23.62
C SER A 413 -4.20 13.39 -23.65
N GLU A 414 -3.97 12.75 -22.51
CA GLU A 414 -3.07 11.62 -22.34
C GLU A 414 -3.79 10.39 -21.78
N ALA A 415 -5.13 10.40 -21.82
CA ALA A 415 -5.94 9.30 -21.34
C ALA A 415 -5.60 8.02 -22.10
N ASP A 416 -5.43 6.93 -21.35
CA ASP A 416 -5.31 5.58 -21.90
C ASP A 416 -6.68 4.92 -22.10
N ASP A 417 -7.76 5.67 -21.83
CA ASP A 417 -9.14 5.33 -22.12
C ASP A 417 -9.88 6.58 -22.64
N GLU A 418 -10.73 6.42 -23.66
CA GLU A 418 -11.53 7.52 -24.22
C GLU A 418 -12.87 7.71 -23.47
N ASP A 419 -13.19 6.80 -22.54
CA ASP A 419 -14.44 6.80 -21.78
C ASP A 419 -14.26 7.42 -20.38
N ASP A 420 -14.66 8.69 -20.25
CA ASP A 420 -14.66 9.43 -18.98
C ASP A 420 -15.61 8.85 -17.90
N SER A 421 -16.44 7.86 -18.23
CA SER A 421 -17.27 7.14 -17.25
C SER A 421 -16.53 6.02 -16.52
N ARG A 422 -15.30 5.70 -16.95
CA ARG A 422 -14.49 4.66 -16.34
C ARG A 422 -14.07 5.01 -14.91
N PRO A 423 -13.99 4.01 -14.02
CA PRO A 423 -13.45 4.20 -12.69
C PRO A 423 -11.97 4.61 -12.77
N SER A 424 -11.47 5.30 -11.74
CA SER A 424 -10.02 5.44 -11.52
C SER A 424 -9.37 4.06 -11.36
N THR A 425 -8.12 3.88 -11.83
CA THR A 425 -7.38 2.63 -11.63
C THR A 425 -6.81 2.51 -10.22
N PHE A 426 -6.19 3.58 -9.70
CA PHE A 426 -5.58 3.60 -8.38
C PHE A 426 -5.41 5.05 -7.89
N THR A 427 -5.08 5.23 -6.61
CA THR A 427 -4.64 6.51 -6.05
C THR A 427 -3.18 6.46 -5.62
N ILE A 428 -2.43 7.51 -5.98
CA ILE A 428 -1.07 7.74 -5.47
C ILE A 428 -1.18 8.27 -4.04
N HIS A 429 -0.33 7.81 -3.14
CA HIS A 429 -0.41 8.19 -1.73
C HIS A 429 0.96 8.29 -1.06
N SER A 430 0.99 9.01 0.07
CA SER A 430 2.16 9.20 0.94
C SER A 430 1.70 9.72 2.30
N ALA A 431 2.46 9.43 3.35
CA ALA A 431 2.38 10.23 4.57
C ALA A 431 2.99 11.62 4.33
N LEU A 432 2.53 12.62 5.09
CA LEU A 432 3.04 14.00 5.06
C LEU A 432 3.34 14.50 6.47
N ILE A 433 4.33 15.38 6.66
CA ILE A 433 4.46 16.08 7.94
C ILE A 433 3.54 17.30 7.94
N ASP A 434 2.46 17.24 8.73
CA ASP A 434 1.52 18.35 8.88
C ASP A 434 2.18 19.46 9.75
N PRO A 435 2.40 20.67 9.22
CA PRO A 435 3.00 21.77 9.99
C PRO A 435 2.10 22.28 11.11
N SER A 436 0.79 22.00 11.08
CA SER A 436 -0.15 22.31 12.15
C SER A 436 -0.09 21.31 13.31
N CYS A 437 0.58 20.17 13.14
CA CYS A 437 0.69 19.14 14.15
C CYS A 437 1.41 19.65 15.42
N PRO A 438 0.77 19.58 16.61
CA PRO A 438 1.39 19.98 17.87
C PRO A 438 2.67 19.17 18.17
N PRO A 439 3.70 19.78 18.79
CA PRO A 439 4.97 19.09 19.09
C PRO A 439 4.84 17.85 19.98
N ASN A 440 3.75 17.73 20.75
CA ASN A 440 3.47 16.64 21.67
C ASN A 440 2.32 15.74 21.20
N ALA A 441 1.93 15.81 19.91
CA ALA A 441 0.94 14.91 19.37
C ALA A 441 1.44 13.45 19.46
N PRO A 442 0.56 12.49 19.81
CA PRO A 442 0.91 11.08 19.78
C PRO A 442 1.36 10.66 18.37
N THR A 443 2.34 9.76 18.31
CA THR A 443 2.75 9.14 17.05
C THR A 443 1.60 8.33 16.48
N ARG A 444 1.37 8.46 15.17
CA ARG A 444 0.33 7.73 14.46
C ARG A 444 0.55 6.22 14.53
N VAL A 445 -0.48 5.49 14.93
CA VAL A 445 -0.56 4.03 14.82
C VAL A 445 -1.75 3.69 13.93
N SER A 446 -1.49 2.99 12.82
CA SER A 446 -2.51 2.72 11.80
C SER A 446 -2.41 1.31 11.27
N ILE A 447 -3.56 0.75 10.88
CA ILE A 447 -3.66 -0.51 10.13
C ILE A 447 -4.11 -0.23 8.71
N GLU A 448 -3.57 -1.01 7.78
CA GLU A 448 -4.05 -1.15 6.41
C GLU A 448 -4.49 -2.60 6.20
N VAL A 449 -5.75 -2.83 5.83
CA VAL A 449 -6.27 -4.16 5.43
C VAL A 449 -6.51 -4.14 3.92
N ARG A 450 -5.99 -5.13 3.21
CA ARG A 450 -6.12 -5.25 1.75
C ARG A 450 -7.29 -6.16 1.40
N CYS A 451 -8.21 -5.65 0.60
CA CYS A 451 -9.35 -6.38 0.09
C CYS A 451 -9.22 -6.59 -1.42
N VAL A 452 -9.58 -7.78 -1.90
CA VAL A 452 -9.82 -8.06 -3.31
C VAL A 452 -11.32 -8.03 -3.57
N VAL A 453 -11.71 -7.45 -4.70
CA VAL A 453 -13.10 -7.42 -5.17
C VAL A 453 -13.13 -8.04 -6.56
N VAL A 454 -14.08 -8.92 -6.82
CA VAL A 454 -14.32 -9.51 -8.14
C VAL A 454 -15.80 -9.37 -8.48
N TRP A 455 -16.09 -8.91 -9.69
CA TRP A 455 -17.44 -8.75 -10.19
C TRP A 455 -17.93 -10.03 -10.88
N GLU A 456 -19.24 -10.17 -11.02
CA GLU A 456 -19.83 -11.15 -11.93
C GLU A 456 -19.44 -10.84 -13.38
N THR A 457 -19.53 -11.85 -14.24
CA THR A 457 -19.44 -11.63 -15.69
C THR A 457 -20.64 -10.81 -16.17
N ASP A 458 -20.46 -10.03 -17.23
CA ASP A 458 -21.55 -9.33 -17.93
C ASP A 458 -22.66 -10.26 -18.43
#